data_AF-A0A4R1BZY1-F1
#
_entry.id   AF-A0A4R1BZY1-F1
#
_cell.length_a   1.000
_cell.length_b   1.000
_cell.length_c   1.000
_cell.angle_alpha   90.00
_cell.angle_beta   90.00
_cell.angle_gamma   90.00
#
_symmetry.space_group_name_H-M   'P 1'
#
loop_
_entity.id
_entity.type
_entity.pdbx_description
1 polymer ?
#
loop_
_entity_poly.entity_id
_entity_poly.type
_entity_poly.pdbx_seq_one_letter_code
_entity_poly.pdbx_strand_id
1 'polypeptide(L)'
;MTQGDEDKLWADIVARYDEAPAAAEVPEAETVTPAPEAVFEPLPLIEPAETWNPVPFTPDAEEGFVPPVPPKVQLPEPPRLIAWCGVIGAPAVFLLFLILGITLPSWASTLLIISFLGGFVFLVATMRNEPRDPYDDGARV
;
A
#
# COMPACT_ATOMS: atom_id res chain seq x y z
N MET A 1 -11.71 31.18 -2.95
CA MET A 1 -12.59 30.48 -3.88
C MET A 1 -13.92 30.26 -3.18
N THR A 2 -15.00 30.74 -3.76
CA THR A 2 -16.37 30.47 -3.28
C THR A 2 -16.91 29.25 -4.01
N GLN A 3 -17.91 28.56 -3.45
CA GLN A 3 -18.50 27.37 -4.08
C GLN A 3 -18.97 27.63 -5.53
N GLY A 4 -19.47 28.84 -5.82
CA GLY A 4 -19.85 29.23 -7.18
C GLY A 4 -18.68 29.46 -8.16
N ASP A 5 -17.45 29.65 -7.66
CA ASP A 5 -16.25 29.69 -8.50
C ASP A 5 -15.79 28.28 -8.88
N GLU A 6 -15.94 27.31 -7.96
CA GLU A 6 -15.62 25.90 -8.19
C GLU A 6 -16.60 25.27 -9.18
N ASP A 7 -17.89 25.56 -9.06
CA ASP A 7 -18.92 25.07 -9.99
C ASP A 7 -18.69 25.57 -11.42
N LYS A 8 -18.22 26.81 -11.58
CA LYS A 8 -17.86 27.38 -12.89
C LYS A 8 -16.59 26.73 -13.46
N LEU A 9 -15.62 26.42 -12.61
CA LEU A 9 -14.40 25.71 -12.99
C LEU A 9 -14.70 24.28 -13.46
N TRP A 10 -15.56 23.57 -12.74
CA TRP A 10 -16.00 22.23 -13.13
C TRP A 10 -16.80 22.24 -14.43
N ALA A 11 -17.70 23.21 -14.61
CA ALA A 11 -18.48 23.35 -15.84
C ALA A 11 -17.59 23.59 -17.08
N ASP A 12 -16.52 24.39 -16.93
CA ASP A 12 -15.54 24.64 -18.00
C ASP A 12 -14.75 23.38 -18.38
N ILE A 13 -14.31 22.60 -17.37
CA ILE A 13 -13.60 21.33 -17.59
C ILE A 13 -14.48 20.32 -18.34
N VAL A 14 -15.75 20.19 -17.95
CA VAL A 14 -16.69 19.26 -18.61
C VAL A 14 -17.01 19.72 -20.03
N ALA A 15 -17.18 21.03 -20.25
CA ALA A 15 -17.44 21.57 -21.58
C ALA A 15 -16.28 21.30 -22.56
N ARG A 16 -15.04 21.29 -22.06
CA ARG A 16 -13.83 21.01 -22.85
C ARG A 16 -13.53 19.52 -23.03
N TYR A 17 -14.21 18.64 -22.29
CA TYR A 17 -13.93 17.21 -22.30
C TYR A 17 -14.24 16.51 -23.64
N ASP A 18 -15.29 16.97 -24.34
CA ASP A 18 -15.72 16.41 -25.63
C ASP A 18 -14.99 17.04 -26.83
N GLU A 19 -14.16 18.06 -26.57
CA GLU A 19 -13.30 18.66 -27.58
C GLU A 19 -12.10 17.73 -27.79
N ALA A 20 -12.00 17.13 -28.98
CA ALA A 20 -10.83 16.36 -29.36
C ALA A 20 -9.59 17.21 -29.09
N PRO A 21 -8.58 16.70 -28.35
CA PRO A 21 -7.41 17.49 -28.02
C PRO A 21 -6.84 18.04 -29.33
N ALA A 22 -6.74 19.37 -29.42
CA ALA A 22 -6.02 20.01 -30.52
C ALA A 22 -4.70 19.27 -30.62
N ALA A 23 -4.45 18.61 -31.77
CA ALA A 23 -3.39 17.65 -31.96
C ALA A 23 -2.12 18.18 -31.30
N ALA A 24 -1.89 17.75 -30.06
CA ALA A 24 -0.74 18.18 -29.32
C ALA A 24 0.42 17.61 -30.13
N GLU A 25 1.44 18.41 -30.41
CA GLU A 25 2.69 17.90 -30.94
C GLU A 25 3.24 16.91 -29.90
N VAL A 26 2.85 15.66 -30.04
CA VAL A 26 3.45 14.55 -29.33
C VAL A 26 4.92 14.59 -29.75
N PRO A 27 5.87 14.68 -28.81
CA PRO A 27 7.28 14.67 -29.16
C PRO A 27 7.54 13.43 -30.01
N GLU A 28 8.27 13.59 -31.11
CA GLU A 28 8.46 12.58 -32.17
C GLU A 28 8.90 11.20 -31.62
N ALA A 29 9.50 11.19 -30.43
CA ALA A 29 9.89 10.01 -29.66
C ALA A 29 8.73 9.11 -29.18
N GLU A 30 7.50 9.61 -29.04
CA GLU A 30 6.32 8.83 -28.62
C GLU A 30 5.38 8.47 -29.78
N THR A 31 5.59 9.05 -30.98
CA THR A 31 4.94 8.60 -32.21
C THR A 31 5.68 7.39 -32.77
N VAL A 32 5.21 6.19 -32.46
CA VAL A 32 5.63 4.98 -33.18
C VAL A 32 5.10 5.09 -34.60
N THR A 33 5.96 5.51 -35.53
CA THR A 33 5.68 5.39 -36.97
C THR A 33 5.58 3.89 -37.27
N PRO A 34 4.44 3.36 -37.74
CA PRO A 34 4.42 1.98 -38.22
C PRO A 34 5.43 1.89 -39.36
N ALA A 35 6.51 1.14 -39.13
CA ALA A 35 7.55 0.94 -40.13
C ALA A 35 6.89 0.43 -41.43
N PRO A 36 7.26 0.97 -42.60
CA PRO A 36 6.77 0.43 -43.87
C PRO A 36 7.08 -1.06 -43.89
N GLU A 37 6.08 -1.87 -44.24
CA GLU A 37 6.10 -3.34 -44.25
C GLU A 37 7.53 -3.86 -44.33
N ALA A 38 8.02 -4.34 -43.18
CA ALA A 38 9.31 -5.02 -43.15
C ALA A 38 9.22 -6.11 -44.21
N VAL A 39 10.01 -5.97 -45.27
CA VAL A 39 10.19 -7.02 -46.27
C VAL A 39 10.67 -8.22 -45.47
N PHE A 40 9.76 -9.18 -45.27
CA PHE A 40 10.03 -10.37 -44.51
C PHE A 40 10.98 -11.20 -45.37
N GLU A 41 12.27 -11.02 -45.18
CA GLU A 41 13.23 -11.99 -45.69
C GLU A 41 12.82 -13.35 -45.10
N PRO A 42 12.60 -14.39 -45.91
CA PRO A 42 12.22 -15.68 -45.38
C PRO A 42 13.38 -16.15 -44.52
N LEU A 43 13.19 -16.05 -43.20
CA LEU A 43 14.08 -16.66 -42.23
C LEU A 43 14.23 -18.14 -42.62
N PRO A 44 15.44 -18.71 -42.48
CA PRO A 44 15.62 -20.14 -42.72
C PRO A 44 14.53 -20.88 -41.95
N LEU A 45 13.83 -21.78 -42.64
CA LEU A 45 12.72 -22.56 -42.08
C LEU A 45 13.17 -23.12 -40.73
N ILE A 46 12.75 -22.47 -39.64
CA ILE A 46 12.90 -23.02 -38.31
C ILE A 46 12.05 -24.27 -38.38
N GLU A 47 12.69 -25.44 -38.36
CA GLU A 47 11.96 -26.70 -38.24
C GLU A 47 10.94 -26.50 -37.12
N PRO A 48 9.64 -26.82 -37.37
CA PRO A 48 8.61 -26.52 -36.40
C PRO A 48 9.08 -27.09 -35.07
N ALA A 49 9.34 -26.18 -34.12
CA ALA A 49 9.84 -26.54 -32.80
C ALA A 49 9.00 -27.72 -32.36
N GLU A 50 9.65 -28.85 -32.07
CA GLU A 50 9.00 -30.12 -31.75
C GLU A 50 7.73 -29.83 -30.98
N THR A 51 6.60 -30.19 -31.60
CA THR A 51 5.24 -30.07 -31.05
C THR A 51 5.33 -30.12 -29.54
N TRP A 52 5.04 -28.99 -28.88
CA TRP A 52 5.11 -28.84 -27.42
C TRP A 52 4.89 -30.19 -26.75
N ASN A 53 5.98 -30.79 -26.28
CA ASN A 53 5.92 -32.02 -25.53
C ASN A 53 5.87 -31.57 -24.07
N PRO A 54 4.68 -31.49 -23.43
CA PRO A 54 4.63 -31.24 -22.01
C PRO A 54 5.35 -32.42 -21.38
N VAL A 55 6.59 -32.20 -20.94
CA VAL A 55 7.27 -33.13 -20.05
C VAL A 55 6.27 -33.36 -18.90
N PRO A 56 5.82 -34.59 -18.64
CA PRO A 56 4.86 -34.83 -17.56
C PRO A 56 5.47 -34.26 -16.28
N PHE A 57 4.72 -33.43 -15.57
CA PHE A 57 5.12 -32.96 -14.25
C PHE A 57 5.37 -34.20 -13.39
N THR A 58 6.65 -34.53 -13.16
CA THR A 58 7.07 -35.56 -12.22
C THR A 58 7.18 -34.88 -10.86
N PRO A 59 6.36 -35.24 -9.86
CA PRO A 59 6.41 -34.63 -8.53
C PRO A 59 7.75 -34.79 -7.80
N ASP A 60 8.66 -35.59 -8.36
CA ASP A 60 9.89 -36.06 -7.71
C ASP A 60 11.18 -35.35 -8.19
N ALA A 61 11.09 -34.29 -9.02
CA ALA A 61 12.27 -33.67 -9.67
C ALA A 61 12.67 -32.27 -9.18
N GLU A 62 11.91 -31.63 -8.29
CA GLU A 62 12.32 -30.37 -7.65
C GLU A 62 12.04 -30.48 -6.16
N GLU A 63 13.09 -30.47 -5.34
CA GLU A 63 12.96 -30.35 -3.88
C GLU A 63 12.35 -28.97 -3.57
N GLY A 64 11.02 -28.91 -3.57
CA GLY A 64 10.28 -27.67 -3.34
C GLY A 64 10.72 -27.02 -2.04
N PHE A 65 10.88 -25.68 -2.06
CA PHE A 65 11.24 -24.92 -0.88
C PHE A 65 10.26 -25.20 0.28
N VAL A 66 10.78 -25.79 1.35
CA VAL A 66 10.04 -25.94 2.62
C VAL A 66 10.41 -24.72 3.48
N PRO A 67 9.50 -23.75 3.68
CA PRO A 67 9.79 -22.63 4.54
C PRO A 67 10.14 -23.12 5.95
N PRO A 68 11.18 -22.54 6.57
CA PRO A 68 11.48 -22.85 7.96
C PRO A 68 10.29 -22.47 8.83
N VAL A 69 10.09 -23.21 9.93
CA VAL A 69 9.05 -22.87 10.90
C VAL A 69 9.30 -21.44 11.40
N PRO A 70 8.32 -20.53 11.31
CA PRO A 70 8.52 -19.15 11.71
C PRO A 70 8.87 -19.09 13.21
N PRO A 71 9.76 -18.16 13.62
CA PRO A 71 10.03 -17.96 15.04
C PRO A 71 8.74 -17.60 15.78
N LYS A 72 8.63 -18.02 17.04
CA LYS A 72 7.47 -17.68 17.89
C LYS A 72 7.32 -16.16 17.95
N VAL A 73 6.12 -15.66 17.67
CA VAL A 73 5.81 -14.23 17.74
C VAL A 73 6.12 -13.74 19.15
N GLN A 74 6.97 -12.72 19.25
CA GLN A 74 7.27 -12.07 20.52
C GLN A 74 6.05 -11.25 20.94
N LEU A 75 5.53 -11.51 22.13
CA LEU A 75 4.48 -10.69 22.70
C LEU A 75 5.03 -9.30 23.03
N PRO A 76 4.17 -8.24 23.02
CA PRO A 76 4.60 -6.92 23.41
C PRO A 76 5.06 -6.91 24.88
N GLU A 77 6.12 -6.15 25.16
CA GLU A 77 6.54 -5.93 26.55
C GLU A 77 5.43 -5.22 27.37
N PRO A 78 5.35 -5.45 28.69
CA PRO A 78 4.32 -4.85 29.54
C PRO A 78 4.16 -3.32 29.40
N PRO A 79 5.24 -2.51 29.29
CA PRO A 79 5.11 -1.07 29.08
C PRO A 79 4.39 -0.71 27.77
N ARG A 80 4.67 -1.46 26.70
CA ARG A 80 4.03 -1.28 25.39
C ARG A 80 2.55 -1.66 25.44
N LEU A 81 2.17 -2.68 26.21
CA LEU A 81 0.77 -3.02 26.45
C LEU A 81 0.02 -1.88 27.15
N ILE A 82 0.60 -1.30 28.21
CA ILE A 82 0.00 -0.15 28.92
C ILE A 82 -0.19 1.04 27.98
N ALA A 83 0.78 1.30 27.10
CA ALA A 83 0.71 2.37 26.12
C ALA A 83 -0.47 2.18 25.16
N TRP A 84 -0.66 0.96 24.64
CA TRP A 84 -1.81 0.60 23.81
C TRP A 84 -3.14 0.69 24.56
N CYS A 85 -3.18 0.29 25.84
CA CYS A 85 -4.33 0.50 26.69
C CYS A 85 -4.68 1.98 26.85
N GLY A 86 -3.70 2.88 26.91
CA GLY A 86 -3.97 4.33 26.93
C GLY A 86 -4.52 4.83 25.60
N VAL A 87 -3.90 4.45 24.49
CA VAL A 87 -4.27 4.92 23.14
C VAL A 87 -5.66 4.45 22.72
N ILE A 88 -6.02 3.20 23.01
CA ILE A 88 -7.35 2.64 22.67
C ILE A 88 -8.34 2.86 23.81
N GLY A 89 -7.90 2.68 25.05
CA GLY A 89 -8.75 2.75 26.23
C GLY A 89 -9.28 4.15 26.51
N ALA A 90 -8.49 5.22 26.30
CA ALA A 90 -9.00 6.57 26.52
C ALA A 90 -10.16 6.92 25.56
N PRO A 91 -10.07 6.73 24.23
CA PRO A 91 -11.21 6.89 23.33
C PRO A 91 -12.39 5.96 23.65
N ALA A 92 -12.12 4.69 23.98
CA ALA A 92 -13.19 3.73 24.30
C ALA A 92 -13.95 4.11 25.58
N VAL A 93 -13.24 4.53 26.64
CA VAL A 93 -13.85 5.02 27.88
C VAL A 93 -14.61 6.31 27.63
N PHE A 94 -14.05 7.24 26.85
CA PHE A 94 -14.75 8.46 26.48
C PHE A 94 -16.05 8.16 25.71
N LEU A 95 -15.99 7.27 24.72
CA LEU A 95 -17.15 6.83 23.95
C LEU A 95 -18.19 6.14 24.84
N LEU A 96 -17.76 5.33 25.80
CA LEU A 96 -18.64 4.70 26.77
C LEU A 96 -19.41 5.75 27.59
N PHE A 97 -18.72 6.74 28.14
CA PHE A 97 -19.38 7.83 28.88
C PHE A 97 -20.37 8.61 28.00
N LEU A 98 -20.00 8.85 26.73
CA LEU A 98 -20.88 9.50 25.76
C LEU A 98 -22.16 8.70 25.50
N ILE A 99 -22.04 7.38 25.29
CA ILE A 99 -23.19 6.49 25.05
C ILE A 99 -24.08 6.40 26.29
N LEU A 100 -23.50 6.32 27.48
CA LEU A 100 -24.25 6.28 28.74
C LEU A 100 -24.81 7.65 29.16
N GLY A 101 -24.44 8.74 28.49
CA GLY A 101 -24.84 10.10 28.85
C GLY A 101 -24.27 10.56 30.20
N ILE A 102 -23.15 9.99 30.63
CA ILE A 102 -22.51 10.34 31.91
C ILE A 102 -21.54 11.50 31.67
N THR A 103 -21.70 12.57 32.44
CA THR A 103 -20.76 13.70 32.41
C THR A 103 -19.43 13.29 33.04
N LEU A 104 -18.34 13.40 32.27
CA LEU A 104 -16.99 13.16 32.79
C LEU A 104 -16.58 14.29 33.75
N PRO A 105 -16.20 13.98 35.00
CA PRO A 105 -15.60 14.96 35.88
C PRO A 105 -14.24 15.39 35.33
N SER A 106 -13.84 16.64 35.58
CA SER A 106 -12.62 17.24 35.00
C SER A 106 -11.36 16.43 35.24
N TRP A 107 -11.18 15.85 36.43
CA TRP A 107 -10.03 15.01 36.74
C TRP A 107 -9.97 13.73 35.89
N ALA A 108 -11.11 13.13 35.56
CA ALA A 108 -11.17 11.93 34.73
C ALA A 108 -10.85 12.27 33.27
N SER A 109 -11.38 13.38 32.75
CA SER A 109 -11.03 13.90 31.43
C SER A 109 -9.54 14.15 31.31
N THR A 110 -8.92 14.76 32.33
CA THR A 110 -7.47 14.98 32.37
C THR A 110 -6.69 13.67 32.37
N LEU A 111 -7.10 12.66 33.15
CA LEU A 111 -6.47 11.33 33.14
C LEU A 111 -6.56 10.65 31.78
N LEU A 112 -7.71 10.75 31.09
CA LEU A 112 -7.87 10.21 29.74
C LEU A 112 -6.90 10.87 28.76
N ILE A 113 -6.79 12.20 28.80
CA ILE A 113 -5.87 12.95 27.94
C ILE A 113 -4.42 12.55 28.22
N ILE A 114 -4.00 12.52 29.48
CA ILE A 114 -2.64 12.14 29.87
C ILE A 114 -2.35 10.69 29.47
N SER A 115 -3.31 9.77 29.66
CA SER A 115 -3.15 8.36 29.29
C SER A 115 -3.01 8.18 27.77
N PHE A 116 -3.84 8.87 26.98
CA PHE A 116 -3.75 8.86 25.52
C PHE A 116 -2.42 9.44 25.04
N LEU A 117 -2.08 10.64 25.49
CA LEU A 117 -0.89 11.36 25.03
C LEU A 117 0.39 10.66 25.49
N GLY A 118 0.44 10.22 26.75
CA GLY A 118 1.56 9.46 27.29
C GLY A 118 1.74 8.11 26.59
N GLY A 119 0.66 7.39 26.33
CA GLY A 119 0.71 6.14 25.57
C GLY A 119 1.19 6.34 24.13
N PHE A 120 0.65 7.34 23.43
CA PHE A 120 1.04 7.67 22.07
C PHE A 120 2.51 8.08 21.97
N VAL A 121 2.95 9.03 22.81
CA VAL A 121 4.35 9.48 22.85
C VAL A 121 5.29 8.32 23.19
N PHE A 122 4.95 7.48 24.16
CA PHE A 122 5.74 6.29 24.49
C PHE A 122 5.88 5.33 23.30
N LEU A 123 4.77 5.04 22.60
CA LEU A 123 4.82 4.16 21.43
C LEU A 123 5.74 4.72 20.34
N VAL A 124 5.56 5.99 19.98
CA VAL A 124 6.36 6.64 18.93
C VAL A 124 7.84 6.71 19.33
N ALA A 125 8.14 7.10 20.57
CA ALA A 125 9.52 7.19 21.06
C ALA A 125 10.22 5.83 21.14
N THR A 126 9.45 4.73 21.30
CA THR A 126 9.99 3.36 21.38
C THR A 126 9.87 2.59 20.07
N MET A 127 9.34 3.19 19.00
CA MET A 127 9.40 2.56 17.67
C MET A 127 10.86 2.43 17.25
N ARG A 128 11.23 1.22 16.81
CA ARG A 128 12.62 0.91 16.47
C ARG A 128 12.96 1.60 15.14
N ASN A 129 13.87 2.57 15.19
CA ASN A 129 14.41 3.28 14.03
C ASN A 129 15.61 2.54 13.41
N GLU A 130 15.66 1.21 13.50
CA GLU A 130 16.70 0.46 12.81
C GLU A 130 16.49 0.60 11.30
N PRO A 131 17.52 1.03 10.54
CA PRO A 131 17.49 0.93 9.10
C PRO A 131 17.23 -0.53 8.74
N ARG A 132 16.17 -0.79 7.97
CA ARG A 132 16.02 -2.08 7.30
C ARG A 132 17.24 -2.25 6.39
N ASP A 133 17.86 -3.43 6.41
CA ASP A 133 18.97 -3.73 5.51
C ASP A 133 18.46 -3.51 4.07
N PRO A 134 19.12 -2.65 3.26
CA PRO A 134 18.68 -2.36 1.90
C PRO A 134 18.56 -3.60 1.01
N TYR A 135 19.25 -4.69 1.36
CA TYR A 135 19.28 -5.94 0.61
C TYR A 135 18.50 -7.08 1.27
N ASP A 136 17.81 -6.83 2.39
CA ASP A 136 16.91 -7.78 3.05
C ASP A 136 15.46 -7.30 2.85
N ASP A 137 14.88 -7.64 1.70
CA ASP A 137 13.47 -7.41 1.39
C ASP A 137 12.53 -8.45 2.04
N GLY A 138 13.11 -9.36 2.84
CA GLY A 138 12.41 -10.47 3.47
C GLY A 138 12.17 -11.66 2.54
N ALA A 139 12.57 -11.59 1.27
CA ALA A 139 12.59 -12.74 0.37
C ALA A 139 13.92 -13.49 0.51
N ARG A 140 13.85 -14.81 0.67
CA ARG A 140 15.00 -15.70 0.51
C ARG A 140 14.66 -16.62 -0.65
N VAL A 141 15.47 -16.55 -1.72
CA VAL A 141 15.42 -17.47 -2.87
C VAL A 141 15.98 -18.83 -2.51
#